data_AF-A0A8T4QCL1-F1
#
_entry.id   AF-A0A8T4QCL1-F1
#
_cell.length_a   1.000
_cell.length_b   1.000
_cell.length_c   1.000
_cell.angle_alpha   90.00
_cell.angle_beta   90.00
_cell.angle_gamma   90.00
#
_symmetry.space_group_name_H-M   'P 1'
#
loop_
_entity.id
_entity.type
_entity.pdbx_description
1 polymer ?
#
loop_
_entity_poly.entity_id
_entity_poly.type
_entity_poly.pdbx_seq_one_letter_code
_entity_poly.pdbx_strand_id
1 'polypeptide(L)'
;MNPKKKPLFNRTDANKGKKFGSRWNKPRGLQNKLRMKIKSHGSRPSPGYGAPKNLKNLVKNEMKLVRVFGVEQLSGVNVKSEIIILDGRIGTKKKIDLLERICKLNVSIYNVKDVKSYLDSLKNKFEEKKKKKISLSKAKMKKSVVKKDKTEEKKVMSEVKKDSNVETKMEKKK
;
A
#
# COMPACT_ATOMS: atom_id res chain seq x y z
N MET A 1 4.77 18.77 -18.21
CA MET A 1 4.50 18.22 -19.55
C MET A 1 5.68 18.54 -20.46
N ASN A 2 6.05 17.65 -21.40
CA ASN A 2 7.00 18.02 -22.46
C ASN A 2 6.29 17.96 -23.81
N PRO A 3 6.20 19.06 -24.57
CA PRO A 3 5.61 19.03 -25.92
C PRO A 3 6.41 18.12 -26.87
N LYS A 4 7.73 17.99 -26.66
CA LYS A 4 8.57 17.10 -27.46
C LYS A 4 8.44 15.65 -26.96
N LYS A 5 8.12 14.72 -27.88
CA LYS A 5 8.13 13.27 -27.59
C LYS A 5 9.55 12.83 -27.25
N LYS A 6 9.77 12.47 -25.98
CA LYS A 6 11.07 11.95 -25.53
C LYS A 6 11.19 10.47 -25.91
N PRO A 7 12.40 10.00 -26.27
CA PRO A 7 12.66 8.57 -26.28
C PRO A 7 12.56 8.01 -24.87
N LEU A 8 12.37 6.69 -24.75
CA LEU A 8 12.19 6.02 -23.45
C LEU A 8 13.45 6.03 -22.56
N PHE A 9 14.61 6.32 -23.16
CA PHE A 9 15.92 6.27 -22.50
C PHE A 9 16.18 4.94 -21.78
N ASN A 10 15.96 3.83 -22.50
CA ASN A 10 16.28 2.51 -21.99
C ASN A 10 17.81 2.30 -21.93
N ARG A 11 18.26 1.44 -21.01
CA ARG A 11 19.64 0.94 -21.00
C ARG A 11 19.99 0.27 -22.33
N THR A 12 21.26 0.35 -22.72
CA THR A 12 21.78 -0.46 -23.84
C THR A 12 21.46 -1.93 -23.60
N ASP A 13 20.99 -2.62 -24.64
CA ASP A 13 20.67 -4.05 -24.61
C ASP A 13 19.58 -4.47 -23.60
N ALA A 14 18.77 -3.53 -23.11
CA ALA A 14 17.64 -3.84 -22.20
C ALA A 14 16.66 -4.88 -22.79
N ASN A 15 16.55 -4.93 -24.12
CA ASN A 15 15.65 -5.86 -24.81
C ASN A 15 16.27 -7.26 -24.99
N LYS A 16 17.60 -7.42 -24.81
CA LYS A 16 18.31 -8.66 -25.10
C LYS A 16 18.19 -9.72 -24.00
N GLY A 17 17.81 -9.35 -22.78
CA GLY A 17 17.64 -10.33 -21.71
C GLY A 17 17.05 -9.77 -20.42
N LYS A 18 16.35 -10.63 -19.68
CA LYS A 18 15.65 -10.28 -18.43
C LYS A 18 16.57 -9.73 -17.33
N LYS A 19 17.87 -10.05 -17.38
CA LYS A 19 18.90 -9.53 -16.45
C LYS A 19 19.17 -8.04 -16.68
N PHE A 20 18.99 -7.55 -17.91
CA PHE A 20 19.20 -6.15 -18.26
C PHE A 20 17.87 -5.40 -18.12
N GLY A 21 17.64 -4.80 -16.95
CA GLY A 21 16.47 -3.95 -16.74
C GLY A 21 16.45 -2.72 -17.66
N SER A 22 15.27 -2.13 -17.83
CA SER A 22 15.05 -0.92 -18.64
C SER A 22 15.63 0.37 -18.03
N ARG A 23 16.02 0.34 -16.74
CA ARG A 23 16.59 1.48 -16.02
C ARG A 23 17.84 2.01 -16.73
N TRP A 24 17.80 3.29 -17.13
CA TRP A 24 18.91 3.98 -17.76
C TRP A 24 20.23 3.83 -16.98
N ASN A 25 21.29 3.45 -17.69
CA ASN A 25 22.67 3.51 -17.21
C ASN A 25 23.53 4.17 -18.30
N LYS A 26 24.47 5.04 -17.90
CA LYS A 26 25.39 5.68 -18.85
C LYS A 26 26.25 4.60 -19.54
N PRO A 27 26.21 4.46 -20.89
CA PRO A 27 27.04 3.49 -21.59
C PRO A 27 28.52 3.86 -21.46
N ARG A 28 29.36 2.89 -21.06
CA ARG A 28 30.79 3.11 -20.76
C ARG A 28 31.74 2.54 -21.82
N GLY A 29 31.48 1.32 -22.31
CA GLY A 29 32.39 0.62 -23.23
C GLY A 29 32.73 1.40 -24.49
N LEU A 30 33.98 1.29 -24.97
CA LEU A 30 34.49 2.01 -26.14
C LEU A 30 33.71 1.67 -27.40
N GLN A 31 33.45 0.38 -27.63
CA GLN A 31 32.72 -0.13 -28.78
C GLN A 31 31.19 -0.01 -28.65
N ASN A 32 30.69 0.56 -27.55
CA ASN A 32 29.25 0.67 -27.33
C ASN A 32 28.64 1.65 -28.34
N LYS A 33 27.78 1.13 -29.21
CA LYS A 33 27.17 1.88 -30.31
C LYS A 33 26.27 3.03 -29.83
N LEU A 34 25.63 2.88 -28.66
CA LEU A 34 24.85 3.96 -28.01
C LEU A 34 25.77 5.06 -27.46
N ARG A 35 26.95 4.72 -26.94
CA ARG A 35 27.97 5.71 -26.51
C ARG A 35 28.47 6.51 -27.72
N MET A 36 28.74 5.83 -28.83
CA MET A 36 29.17 6.43 -30.10
C MET A 36 28.03 7.15 -30.84
N LYS A 37 26.80 7.15 -30.29
CA LYS A 37 25.60 7.80 -30.86
C LYS A 37 25.23 7.31 -32.27
N ILE A 38 25.49 6.04 -32.55
CA ILE A 38 25.11 5.42 -33.84
C ILE A 38 23.58 5.31 -33.91
N LYS A 39 23.02 5.62 -35.09
CA LYS A 39 21.58 5.53 -35.38
C LYS A 39 21.05 4.11 -35.07
N SER A 40 19.77 3.98 -34.76
CA SER A 40 19.08 2.72 -34.37
C SER A 40 19.29 2.24 -32.92
N HIS A 41 20.44 2.50 -32.29
CA HIS A 41 20.70 2.00 -30.92
C HIS A 41 19.99 2.77 -29.79
N GLY A 42 19.22 3.81 -30.12
CA GLY A 42 18.52 4.68 -29.17
C GLY A 42 19.24 6.00 -28.93
N SER A 43 18.65 6.85 -28.09
CA SER A 43 19.20 8.16 -27.75
C SER A 43 19.73 8.20 -26.32
N ARG A 44 20.84 8.90 -26.11
CA ARG A 44 21.39 9.18 -24.78
C ARG A 44 20.68 10.41 -24.18
N PRO A 45 20.30 10.40 -22.89
CA PRO A 45 19.84 11.60 -22.21
C PRO A 45 20.84 12.75 -22.34
N SER A 46 20.33 13.92 -22.69
CA SER A 46 21.05 15.18 -22.78
C SER A 46 20.14 16.31 -22.29
N PRO A 47 20.70 17.46 -21.85
CA PRO A 47 19.90 18.61 -21.41
C PRO A 47 18.89 19.10 -22.47
N GLY A 48 19.19 18.91 -23.77
CA GLY A 48 18.31 19.30 -24.87
C GLY A 48 16.96 18.56 -24.93
N TYR A 49 16.85 17.40 -24.26
CA TYR A 49 15.57 16.69 -24.10
C TYR A 49 14.73 17.21 -22.92
N GLY A 50 15.19 18.26 -22.22
CA GLY A 50 14.44 18.93 -21.16
C GLY A 50 13.10 19.50 -21.66
N ALA A 51 12.11 19.55 -20.77
CA ALA A 51 10.90 20.32 -21.03
C ALA A 51 11.18 21.83 -20.81
N PRO A 52 10.42 22.73 -21.45
CA PRO A 52 10.47 24.16 -21.14
C PRO A 52 10.28 24.40 -19.63
N LYS A 53 10.91 25.45 -19.08
CA LYS A 53 10.88 25.73 -17.64
C LYS A 53 9.45 25.84 -17.11
N ASN A 54 8.59 26.56 -17.84
CA ASN A 54 7.19 26.81 -17.46
C ASN A 54 6.36 25.52 -17.37
N LEU A 55 6.60 24.57 -18.28
CA LEU A 55 5.84 23.31 -18.36
C LEU A 55 6.44 22.18 -17.52
N LYS A 56 7.65 22.37 -16.99
CA LYS A 56 8.35 21.33 -16.24
C LYS A 56 7.54 20.97 -14.98
N ASN A 57 7.39 19.67 -14.71
CA ASN A 57 6.66 19.13 -13.55
C ASN A 57 5.13 19.38 -13.51
N LEU A 58 4.55 19.99 -14.55
CA LEU A 58 3.09 20.16 -14.67
C LEU A 58 2.42 18.95 -15.35
N VAL A 59 1.12 18.75 -15.06
CA VAL A 59 0.27 17.73 -15.71
C VAL A 59 -0.23 18.24 -17.07
N LYS A 60 -0.93 17.38 -17.85
CA LYS A 60 -1.55 17.71 -19.14
C LYS A 60 -2.46 18.94 -19.09
N ASN A 61 -3.02 19.27 -17.93
CA ASN A 61 -3.90 20.42 -17.70
C ASN A 61 -3.15 21.62 -17.06
N GLU A 62 -1.82 21.67 -17.16
CA GLU A 62 -0.96 22.74 -16.62
C GLU A 62 -1.03 22.96 -15.11
N MET A 63 -1.70 22.07 -14.39
CA MET A 63 -1.73 22.10 -12.93
C MET A 63 -0.50 21.43 -12.33
N LYS A 64 -0.11 21.91 -11.14
CA LYS A 64 0.99 21.37 -10.35
C LYS A 64 0.51 20.18 -9.51
N LEU A 65 1.32 19.13 -9.45
CA LEU A 65 1.05 17.97 -8.60
C LEU A 65 1.48 18.25 -7.17
N VAL A 66 0.55 18.17 -6.23
CA VAL A 66 0.81 18.29 -4.80
C VAL A 66 0.56 16.95 -4.14
N ARG A 67 1.59 16.40 -3.47
CA ARG A 67 1.47 15.13 -2.77
C ARG A 67 0.97 15.38 -1.35
N VAL A 68 -0.14 14.75 -1.00
CA VAL A 68 -0.81 14.91 0.30
C VAL A 68 -0.71 13.62 1.10
N PHE A 69 -0.40 13.77 2.39
CA PHE A 69 -0.23 12.69 3.37
C PHE A 69 -1.34 12.68 4.43
N GLY A 70 -1.95 13.85 4.66
CA GLY A 70 -2.88 14.08 5.73
C GLY A 70 -3.75 15.29 5.46
N VAL A 71 -4.67 15.51 6.38
CA VAL A 71 -5.77 16.44 6.19
C VAL A 71 -5.35 17.90 6.34
N GLU A 72 -4.39 18.18 7.21
CA GLU A 72 -3.86 19.51 7.47
C GLU A 72 -3.34 20.18 6.18
N GLN A 73 -2.71 19.37 5.33
CA GLN A 73 -2.14 19.81 4.06
C GLN A 73 -3.18 20.21 3.01
N LEU A 74 -4.48 19.92 3.23
CA LEU A 74 -5.55 20.33 2.30
C LEU A 74 -5.87 21.82 2.39
N SER A 75 -5.62 22.45 3.54
CA SER A 75 -5.98 23.86 3.79
C SER A 75 -5.22 24.86 2.91
N GLY A 76 -3.97 24.52 2.53
CA GLY A 76 -3.12 25.37 1.71
C GLY A 76 -3.17 25.09 0.20
N VAL A 77 -4.04 24.19 -0.27
CA VAL A 77 -4.08 23.77 -1.69
C VAL A 77 -5.00 24.68 -2.47
N ASN A 78 -4.51 25.22 -3.59
CA ASN A 78 -5.32 26.04 -4.49
C ASN A 78 -6.02 25.18 -5.55
N VAL A 79 -7.35 25.19 -5.53
CA VAL A 79 -8.23 24.40 -6.42
C VAL A 79 -7.96 24.64 -7.91
N LYS A 80 -7.58 25.87 -8.30
CA LYS A 80 -7.41 26.23 -9.71
C LYS A 80 -6.08 25.79 -10.31
N SER A 81 -5.01 25.79 -9.51
CA SER A 81 -3.65 25.59 -10.00
C SER A 81 -3.05 24.24 -9.63
N GLU A 82 -3.65 23.52 -8.68
CA GLU A 82 -3.05 22.31 -8.10
C GLU A 82 -3.99 21.10 -8.17
N ILE A 83 -3.40 19.93 -8.41
CA ILE A 83 -4.07 18.62 -8.33
C ILE A 83 -3.41 17.82 -7.21
N ILE A 84 -4.24 17.16 -6.41
CA ILE A 84 -3.78 16.35 -5.30
C ILE A 84 -3.39 14.93 -5.76
N ILE A 85 -2.24 14.47 -5.30
CA ILE A 85 -1.83 13.06 -5.31
C ILE A 85 -1.94 12.50 -3.90
N LEU A 86 -2.77 11.48 -3.73
CA LEU A 86 -2.85 10.73 -2.49
C LEU A 86 -1.63 9.81 -2.34
N ASP A 87 -0.92 9.91 -1.20
CA ASP A 87 0.13 8.95 -0.90
C ASP A 87 -0.48 7.54 -0.68
N GLY A 88 0.13 6.53 -1.31
CA GLY A 88 -0.25 5.12 -1.16
C GLY A 88 -0.16 4.62 0.29
N ARG A 89 0.78 5.17 1.09
CA ARG A 89 1.03 4.83 2.51
C ARG A 89 -0.10 5.22 3.44
N ILE A 90 -1.02 6.09 3.03
CA ILE A 90 -2.16 6.49 3.86
C ILE A 90 -3.08 5.28 4.05
N GLY A 91 -3.35 4.94 5.31
CA GLY A 91 -4.29 3.87 5.67
C GLY A 91 -5.73 4.17 5.26
N THR A 92 -6.58 3.14 5.21
CA THR A 92 -7.97 3.28 4.74
C THR A 92 -8.78 4.27 5.55
N LYS A 93 -8.63 4.30 6.89
CA LYS A 93 -9.35 5.24 7.76
C LYS A 93 -9.03 6.69 7.40
N LYS A 94 -7.74 7.05 7.39
CA LYS A 94 -7.28 8.40 7.02
C LYS A 94 -7.66 8.76 5.58
N LYS A 95 -7.67 7.80 4.65
CA LYS A 95 -8.13 8.02 3.28
C LYS A 95 -9.60 8.41 3.22
N ILE A 96 -10.48 7.77 3.99
CA ILE A 96 -11.91 8.13 4.05
C ILE A 96 -12.06 9.58 4.51
N ASP A 97 -11.45 9.93 5.64
CA ASP A 97 -11.54 11.30 6.20
C ASP A 97 -11.02 12.36 5.22
N LEU A 98 -9.95 12.02 4.50
CA LEU A 98 -9.33 12.91 3.52
C LEU A 98 -10.18 13.09 2.27
N LEU A 99 -10.75 12.01 1.73
CA LEU A 99 -11.64 12.05 0.57
C LEU A 99 -12.94 12.80 0.88
N GLU A 100 -13.50 12.64 2.08
CA GLU A 100 -14.68 13.40 2.52
C GLU A 100 -14.41 14.90 2.50
N ARG A 101 -13.25 15.33 3.00
CA ARG A 101 -12.86 16.75 2.97
C ARG A 101 -12.54 17.25 1.57
N ILE A 102 -11.87 16.45 0.74
CA ILE A 102 -11.61 16.81 -0.65
C ILE A 102 -12.92 16.97 -1.43
N CYS A 103 -13.91 16.10 -1.20
CA CYS A 103 -15.23 16.20 -1.82
C CYS A 103 -15.96 17.48 -1.40
N LYS A 104 -15.79 17.94 -0.15
CA LYS A 104 -16.35 19.22 0.32
C LYS A 104 -15.66 20.42 -0.31
N LEU A 105 -14.34 20.35 -0.48
CA LEU A 105 -13.53 21.43 -1.06
C LEU A 105 -13.53 21.43 -2.61
N ASN A 106 -14.14 20.43 -3.26
CA ASN A 106 -14.19 20.23 -4.71
C ASN A 106 -12.80 20.25 -5.38
N VAL A 107 -11.79 19.67 -4.74
CA VAL A 107 -10.43 19.57 -5.31
C VAL A 107 -10.28 18.31 -6.16
N SER A 108 -9.59 18.43 -7.31
CA SER A 108 -9.31 17.30 -8.19
C SER A 108 -8.20 16.40 -7.65
N ILE A 109 -8.36 15.08 -7.84
CA ILE A 109 -7.40 14.05 -7.44
C ILE A 109 -6.83 13.38 -8.68
N TYR A 110 -5.50 13.24 -8.78
CA TYR A 110 -4.86 12.62 -9.94
C TYR A 110 -5.03 11.09 -9.97
N ASN A 111 -4.92 10.43 -8.81
CA ASN A 111 -4.90 8.96 -8.73
C ASN A 111 -6.29 8.30 -8.75
N VAL A 112 -7.37 9.08 -8.60
CA VAL A 112 -8.74 8.57 -8.48
C VAL A 112 -9.61 9.30 -9.49
N LYS A 113 -10.31 8.55 -10.35
CA LYS A 113 -11.24 9.12 -11.33
C LYS A 113 -12.50 9.63 -10.64
N ASP A 114 -13.21 8.71 -9.97
CA ASP A 114 -14.49 8.99 -9.32
C ASP A 114 -14.34 8.96 -7.80
N VAL A 115 -14.40 10.12 -7.16
CA VAL A 115 -14.13 10.27 -5.72
C VAL A 115 -15.24 9.64 -4.87
N LYS A 116 -16.51 9.85 -5.25
CA LYS A 116 -17.68 9.35 -4.49
C LYS A 116 -17.74 7.83 -4.46
N SER A 117 -17.71 7.19 -5.64
CA SER A 117 -17.73 5.72 -5.74
C SER A 117 -16.52 5.08 -5.04
N TYR A 118 -15.35 5.72 -5.12
CA TYR A 118 -14.16 5.24 -4.43
C TYR A 118 -14.33 5.30 -2.91
N LEU A 119 -14.90 6.38 -2.38
CA LEU A 119 -15.19 6.56 -0.97
C LEU A 119 -16.17 5.49 -0.45
N ASP A 120 -17.24 5.21 -1.17
CA ASP A 120 -18.21 4.17 -0.81
C ASP A 120 -17.55 2.79 -0.77
N SER A 121 -16.73 2.48 -1.78
CA SER A 121 -15.98 1.22 -1.81
C SER A 121 -15.02 1.06 -0.62
N LEU A 122 -14.43 2.16 -0.14
CA LEU A 122 -13.55 2.14 1.03
C LEU A 122 -14.32 1.97 2.33
N LYS A 123 -15.49 2.60 2.47
CA LYS A 123 -16.37 2.43 3.63
C LYS A 123 -16.82 0.98 3.76
N ASN A 124 -17.29 0.37 2.67
CA ASN A 124 -17.70 -1.04 2.65
C ASN A 124 -16.55 -1.99 3.05
N LYS A 125 -15.37 -1.82 2.46
CA LYS A 125 -14.17 -2.60 2.81
C LYS A 125 -13.77 -2.42 4.27
N PHE A 126 -13.95 -1.23 4.83
CA PHE A 126 -13.63 -0.95 6.23
C PHE A 126 -14.61 -1.64 7.18
N GLU A 127 -15.90 -1.61 6.87
CA GLU A 127 -16.94 -2.30 7.63
C GLU A 127 -16.78 -3.81 7.59
N GLU A 128 -16.52 -4.40 6.42
CA GLU A 128 -16.24 -5.83 6.28
C GLU A 128 -15.04 -6.25 7.14
N LYS A 129 -13.96 -5.47 7.13
CA LYS A 129 -12.79 -5.73 7.97
C LYS A 129 -13.13 -5.62 9.46
N LYS A 130 -13.97 -4.66 9.85
CA LYS A 130 -14.45 -4.51 11.22
C LYS A 130 -15.29 -5.73 11.65
N LYS A 131 -16.25 -6.15 10.83
CA LYS A 131 -17.09 -7.34 11.04
C LYS A 131 -16.24 -8.61 11.15
N LYS A 132 -15.27 -8.82 10.25
CA LYS A 132 -14.31 -9.95 10.29
C LYS A 132 -13.45 -9.94 11.56
N LYS A 133 -12.99 -8.78 12.03
CA LYS A 133 -12.27 -8.68 13.31
C LYS A 133 -13.14 -9.08 14.50
N ILE A 134 -14.40 -8.64 14.52
CA ILE A 134 -15.36 -8.95 15.60
C ILE A 134 -15.71 -10.45 15.61
N SER A 135 -15.88 -11.09 14.45
CA SER A 135 -16.13 -12.54 14.40
C SER A 135 -14.90 -13.35 14.84
N LEU A 136 -13.70 -12.94 14.41
CA LEU A 136 -12.44 -13.55 14.84
C LEU A 136 -12.20 -13.41 16.36
N SER A 137 -12.52 -12.25 16.96
CA SER A 137 -12.40 -12.07 18.42
C SER A 137 -13.41 -12.93 19.19
N LYS A 138 -14.66 -13.02 18.72
CA LYS A 138 -15.67 -13.93 19.29
C LYS A 138 -15.27 -15.41 19.18
N ALA A 139 -14.69 -15.83 18.06
CA ALA A 139 -14.19 -17.19 17.87
C ALA A 139 -12.99 -17.52 18.78
N LYS A 140 -12.09 -16.55 19.01
CA LYS A 140 -10.98 -16.69 19.98
C LYS A 140 -11.50 -16.81 21.42
N MET A 141 -12.46 -15.97 21.82
CA MET A 141 -13.11 -16.01 23.14
C MET A 141 -13.80 -17.37 23.38
N LYS A 142 -14.56 -17.89 22.41
CA LYS A 142 -15.18 -19.23 22.50
C LYS A 142 -14.14 -20.36 22.63
N LYS A 143 -13.03 -20.30 21.89
CA LYS A 143 -11.92 -21.28 22.02
C LYS A 143 -11.20 -21.22 23.36
N SER A 144 -11.08 -20.05 23.98
CA SER A 144 -10.49 -19.91 25.32
C SER A 144 -11.42 -20.41 26.43
N VAL A 145 -12.74 -20.25 26.29
CA VAL A 145 -13.74 -20.78 27.25
C VAL A 145 -13.76 -22.31 27.19
N VAL A 146 -13.86 -22.90 25.99
CA VAL A 146 -13.78 -24.37 25.80
C VAL A 146 -12.45 -24.97 26.28
N LYS A 147 -11.34 -24.20 26.25
CA LYS A 147 -10.07 -24.64 26.83
C LYS A 147 -10.07 -24.58 28.36
N LYS A 148 -10.75 -23.60 28.97
CA LYS A 148 -10.92 -23.49 30.43
C LYS A 148 -11.80 -24.61 30.97
N ASP A 149 -12.94 -24.86 30.33
CA ASP A 149 -13.87 -25.94 30.71
C ASP A 149 -13.18 -27.32 30.64
N LYS A 150 -12.37 -27.57 29.60
CA LYS A 150 -11.56 -28.80 29.49
C LYS A 150 -10.41 -28.92 30.50
N THR A 151 -9.90 -27.81 31.04
CA THR A 151 -8.91 -27.83 32.14
C THR A 151 -9.57 -27.98 33.50
N GLU A 152 -10.79 -27.48 33.68
CA GLU A 152 -11.60 -27.69 34.88
C GLU A 152 -12.10 -29.14 34.95
N GLU A 153 -12.60 -29.72 33.85
CA GLU A 153 -12.93 -31.15 33.75
C GLU A 153 -11.72 -32.07 34.05
N LYS A 154 -10.53 -31.72 33.58
CA LYS A 154 -9.29 -32.47 33.87
C LYS A 154 -8.83 -32.33 35.33
N LYS A 155 -9.09 -31.20 35.99
CA LYS A 155 -8.80 -31.01 37.41
C LYS A 155 -9.76 -31.80 38.29
N VAL A 156 -11.07 -31.72 38.02
CA VAL A 156 -12.10 -32.48 38.74
C VAL A 156 -11.86 -33.99 38.59
N MET A 157 -11.51 -34.46 37.39
CA MET A 157 -11.21 -35.87 37.14
C MET A 157 -9.86 -36.33 37.75
N SER A 158 -8.99 -35.41 38.16
CA SER A 158 -7.73 -35.70 38.86
C SER A 158 -7.87 -35.68 40.39
N GLU A 159 -8.83 -34.93 40.92
CA GLU A 159 -9.20 -34.94 42.35
C GLU A 159 -9.95 -36.22 42.70
N VAL A 160 -10.94 -36.63 41.89
CA VAL A 160 -11.66 -37.91 42.07
C VAL A 160 -10.72 -39.13 42.05
N LYS A 161 -9.64 -39.09 41.26
CA LYS A 161 -8.61 -40.15 41.20
C LYS A 161 -7.65 -40.16 42.38
N LYS A 162 -7.51 -39.03 43.10
CA LYS A 162 -6.72 -38.98 44.33
C LYS A 162 -7.50 -39.55 45.49
N ASP A 163 -8.79 -39.26 45.58
CA ASP A 163 -9.67 -39.76 46.64
C ASP A 163 -9.82 -41.30 46.57
N SER A 164 -9.99 -41.87 45.37
CA SER A 164 -10.04 -43.33 45.17
C SER A 164 -8.73 -44.08 45.49
N ASN A 165 -7.59 -43.38 45.44
CA ASN A 165 -6.26 -43.95 45.71
C ASN A 165 -5.86 -43.83 47.21
N VAL A 166 -6.60 -43.04 47.98
CA VAL A 166 -6.47 -42.94 49.44
C VAL A 166 -7.27 -44.05 50.12
N GLU A 167 -8.47 -44.38 49.61
CA GLU A 167 -9.29 -45.52 50.10
C GLU A 167 -8.56 -46.87 49.93
N THR A 168 -7.99 -47.12 48.75
CA THR A 168 -7.24 -48.36 48.45
C THR A 168 -5.92 -48.51 49.22
N LYS A 169 -5.37 -47.42 49.78
CA LYS A 169 -4.18 -47.47 50.65
C LYS A 169 -4.51 -47.73 52.12
N MET A 170 -5.74 -47.44 52.56
CA MET A 170 -6.19 -47.77 53.91
C MET A 170 -6.55 -49.26 54.05
N GLU A 171 -7.01 -49.91 52.98
CA GLU A 171 -7.34 -51.35 52.97
C GLU A 171 -6.09 -52.27 53.00
N LYS A 172 -4.94 -51.82 52.50
CA LYS A 172 -3.69 -52.62 52.46
C LYS A 172 -2.84 -52.56 53.74
N LYS A 173 -3.34 -51.92 54.80
CA LYS A 173 -2.63 -51.70 56.08
C LYS A 173 -3.27 -52.41 57.29
N LYS A 174 -4.22 -53.32 57.05
CA LYS A 174 -4.79 -54.24 58.05
C LYS A 174 -4.31 -55.65 57.82
#